data_AF-X1UCR0-F1
#
_entry.id   AF-X1UCR0-F1
#
_cell.length_a   1.000
_cell.length_b   1.000
_cell.length_c   1.000
_cell.angle_alpha   90.00
_cell.angle_beta   90.00
_cell.angle_gamma   90.00
#
_symmetry.space_group_name_H-M   'P 1'
#
loop_
_entity.id
_entity.type
_entity.pdbx_description
1 polymer ?
#
loop_
_entity_poly.entity_id
_entity_poly.type
_entity_poly.pdbx_seq_one_letter_code
_entity_poly.pdbx_strand_id
1 'polypeptide(L)' 'MTVDDALNMVRLGNVQMSPDGKWVFFSKSELDWGENKRTTKYFMVPAIGGKAKQFIG' A
#
# COMPACT_ATOMS: atom_id res chain seq x y z
N MET A 1 -13.01 -18.61 3.94
CA MET A 1 -11.88 -18.07 3.18
C MET A 1 -11.81 -18.81 1.86
N THR A 2 -12.02 -18.10 0.76
CA THR A 2 -11.99 -18.60 -0.62
C THR A 2 -10.68 -18.22 -1.31
N VAL A 3 -10.48 -18.72 -2.54
CA VAL A 3 -9.36 -18.26 -3.39
C VAL A 3 -9.50 -16.76 -3.69
N ASP A 4 -10.73 -16.29 -3.93
CA ASP A 4 -11.00 -14.88 -4.22
C ASP A 4 -10.67 -13.99 -3.02
N ASP A 5 -10.91 -14.45 -1.79
CA ASP A 5 -10.50 -13.73 -0.58
C ASP A 5 -8.97 -13.54 -0.54
N ALA A 6 -8.23 -14.59 -0.90
CA ALA A 6 -6.76 -14.53 -0.96
C ALA A 6 -6.26 -13.62 -2.09
N LEU A 7 -6.94 -13.62 -3.24
CA LEU A 7 -6.60 -12.77 -4.38
C LEU A 7 -6.91 -11.29 -4.14
N ASN A 8 -7.97 -10.99 -3.39
CA ASN A 8 -8.37 -9.63 -3.01
C ASN A 8 -7.51 -9.03 -1.89
N MET A 9 -6.59 -9.79 -1.30
CA MET A 9 -5.71 -9.28 -0.26
C MET A 9 -4.83 -8.13 -0.79
N VAL A 10 -4.93 -7.01 -0.08
CA VAL A 10 -4.04 -5.85 -0.25
C VAL A 10 -2.65 -6.24 0.23
N ARG A 11 -1.65 -6.09 -0.64
CA ARG A 11 -0.25 -6.38 -0.28
C ARG A 11 0.46 -5.06 0.02
N LEU A 12 0.97 -4.94 1.24
CA LEU A 12 1.86 -3.83 1.62
C LEU A 12 3.32 -4.24 1.41
N GLY A 13 4.16 -3.33 0.93
CA GLY A 13 5.57 -3.58 0.69
C GLY A 13 6.41 -2.31 0.67
N ASN A 14 7.71 -2.44 0.35
CA ASN A 14 8.66 -1.33 0.22
C ASN A 14 8.58 -0.32 1.39
N VAL A 15 8.40 -0.84 2.61
CA VAL A 15 8.19 -0.02 3.80
C VAL A 15 9.52 0.61 4.21
N GLN A 16 9.54 1.94 4.30
CA GLN A 16 10.71 2.72 4.68
C GLN A 16 10.30 3.83 5.65
N MET A 17 11.14 4.07 6.66
CA MET A 17 10.98 5.20 7.58
C MET A 17 11.82 6.39 7.11
N SER A 18 11.29 7.60 7.22
CA SER A 18 12.05 8.81 6.91
C SER A 18 13.21 9.00 7.90
N PRO A 19 14.33 9.64 7.52
CA PRO A 19 15.46 9.87 8.41
C PRO A 19 15.13 10.67 9.69
N ASP A 20 14.13 11.55 9.60
CA ASP A 20 13.63 12.33 10.75
C ASP A 20 12.61 11.56 11.62
N GLY A 21 12.28 10.32 11.25
CA GLY A 21 11.35 9.44 11.96
C GLY A 21 9.89 9.87 11.89
N LYS A 22 9.53 10.93 11.14
CA LYS A 22 8.17 11.48 11.14
C LYS A 22 7.22 10.77 10.18
N TRP A 23 7.74 10.08 9.17
CA TRP A 23 6.96 9.50 8.08
C TRP A 23 7.32 8.06 7.82
N VAL A 24 6.32 7.29 7.40
CA VAL A 24 6.47 5.95 6.85
C VAL A 24 6.00 5.98 5.40
N PHE A 25 6.90 5.64 4.47
CA PHE A 25 6.61 5.41 3.08
C PHE A 25 6.36 3.92 2.84
N PHE A 26 5.36 3.57 2.04
CA PHE A 26 5.06 2.18 1.71
C PHE A 26 4.34 2.06 0.37
N SER A 27 4.40 0.88 -0.23
CA SER A 27 3.60 0.51 -1.39
C SER A 27 2.35 -0.26 -0.97
N LYS A 28 1.25 -0.07 -1.71
CA LYS A 28 -0.01 -0.79 -1.59
C LYS A 28 -0.36 -1.38 -2.96
N SER A 29 -0.46 -2.70 -3.04
CA SER A 29 -0.76 -3.43 -4.27
C SER A 29 -2.11 -4.14 -4.17
N GLU A 30 -3.01 -3.80 -5.08
CA GLU A 30 -4.40 -4.29 -5.13
C GLU A 30 -4.67 -4.94 -6.49
N LEU A 31 -5.52 -5.97 -6.51
CA LEU A 31 -5.94 -6.63 -7.73
C LEU A 31 -7.07 -5.83 -8.39
N ASP A 32 -6.87 -5.47 -9.65
CA ASP A 32 -7.93 -5.05 -10.55
C ASP A 32 -8.43 -6.28 -11.30
N TRP A 33 -9.68 -6.68 -11.05
CA TRP A 33 -10.30 -7.83 -11.70
C TRP A 33 -10.67 -7.58 -13.16
N GLY A 34 -10.97 -6.34 -13.54
CA GLY A 34 -11.33 -5.99 -14.91
C GLY A 34 -10.13 -6.10 -15.84
N GLU A 35 -8.98 -5.60 -15.38
CA GLU A 35 -7.71 -5.66 -16.11
C GLU A 35 -6.91 -6.95 -15.85
N ASN A 36 -7.37 -7.80 -14.93
CA ASN A 36 -6.67 -8.98 -14.43
C ASN A 36 -5.20 -8.68 -14.07
N LYS A 37 -4.98 -7.55 -13.39
CA LYS A 37 -3.64 -7.02 -13.09
C LYS A 37 -3.59 -6.43 -11.70
N ARG A 38 -2.44 -6.56 -11.04
CA ARG A 38 -2.19 -5.84 -9.79
C ARG A 38 -1.62 -4.44 -10.06
N THR A 39 -2.23 -3.45 -9.43
CA THR A 39 -1.79 -2.05 -9.48
C THR A 39 -1.14 -1.69 -8.16
N THR A 40 0.07 -1.16 -8.22
CA THR A 40 0.84 -0.75 -7.05
C THR A 40 0.93 0.77 -7.00
N LYS A 41 0.49 1.34 -5.88
CA LYS A 41 0.59 2.76 -5.59
C LYS A 41 1.39 2.98 -4.33
N TYR A 42 2.00 4.15 -4.21
CA TYR A 42 2.86 4.49 -3.08
C TYR A 42 2.22 5.54 -2.22
N PHE A 43 2.42 5.40 -0.91
CA PHE A 43 1.77 6.21 0.10
C PHE A 43 2.77 6.66 1.15
N MET A 44 2.45 7.77 1.82
CA MET A 44 3.09 8.19 3.05
C MET A 44 2.07 8.34 4.16
N VAL A 45 2.44 7.94 5.38
CA VAL A 45 1.65 8.12 6.59
C VAL A 45 2.52 8.68 7.71
N PRO A 46 2.00 9.53 8.61
CA PRO A 46 2.75 9.93 9.79
C PRO A 46 3.12 8.70 10.64
N ALA A 47 4.33 8.65 11.18
CA ALA A 47 4.80 7.54 12.01
C ALA A 47 3.98 7.36 13.30
N ILE A 48 3.37 8.45 13.80
CA ILE A 48 2.44 8.44 14.94
C ILE A 48 1.04 7.91 14.58
N GLY A 49 0.83 7.49 13.33
CA GLY A 49 -0.47 7.08 12.80
C GLY A 49 -1.28 8.24 12.23
N GLY A 50 -2.39 7.89 11.55
CA GLY A 50 -3.28 8.84 10.90
C GLY A 50 -3.61 8.43 9.47
N LYS A 51 -4.07 9.40 8.66
CA LYS A 51 -4.46 9.14 7.28
C LYS A 51 -3.22 9.03 6.38
N ALA A 52 -3.09 7.91 5.69
CA ALA A 52 -2.13 7.76 4.60
C ALA A 52 -2.54 8.63 3.42
N LYS A 53 -1.57 9.28 2.78
CA LYS A 53 -1.74 10.07 1.56
C LYS A 53 -1.02 9.38 0.42
N GLN A 54 -1.66 9.29 -0.74
CA GLN A 54 -1.01 8.80 -1.93
C GLN A 54 0.11 9.76 -2.33
N PHE A 55 1.28 9.21 -2.59
CA PHE A 55 2.46 9.94 -3.03
C PHE A 55 2.60 9.89 -4.56
N ILE A 56 2.58 8.69 -5.15
CA ILE A 56 2.65 8.49 -6.60
C ILE A 56 2.01 7.15 -7.01
N GLY A 57 1.56 7.06 -8.27
CA GLY A 57 1.01 5.83 -8.88
C GLY A 57 -0.50 5.83 -9.09
#